data_AF-A0A2G5VAZ9-F1
#
_entry.id   AF-A0A2G5VAZ9-F1
#
_cell.length_a   1.000
_cell.length_b   1.000
_cell.length_c   1.000
_cell.angle_alpha   90.00
_cell.angle_beta   90.00
_cell.angle_gamma   90.00
#
_symmetry.space_group_name_H-M   'P 1'
#
loop_
_entity.id
_entity.type
_entity.pdbx_description
1 polymer ?
#
loop_
_entity_poly.entity_id
_entity_poly.type
_entity_poly.pdbx_seq_one_letter_code
_entity_poly.pdbx_strand_id
1 'polypeptide(L)'
;MPPFEKKFVLKHVFKKVSEMEEDKYIDSPDEHHFGLPWNISTQKKEGKLGFFLEFQLKKKEKWSIELKWEQKLLSMTGEAKTENETKKFENSDDAVNCWGWSSFISWDELIKNHVVDDSFSVEVHVEILKMTGINLRNFDKSAEKYSDVVLIVEGTKFYVLKQYLASQSSYFDSLLLGNFQESKKSEITLSDIKSEHFQHFLELIYGESSIDESTIDGIIHLSDMYDAKLAIRKCEEFLMENSEKPLKEKLKLASKYNLKQLKNDCLSKISSSSDIRSVLSYDSSEMDPAVVFELLQKSTFSNN
;
A
#
# COMPACT_ATOMS: atom_id res chain seq x y z
N MET A 1 17.37 21.99 -11.05
CA MET A 1 16.60 21.28 -10.01
C MET A 1 17.14 19.86 -10.00
N PRO A 2 17.62 19.32 -8.88
CA PRO A 2 18.08 17.94 -8.84
C PRO A 2 16.92 16.99 -9.21
N PRO A 3 17.22 15.81 -9.78
CA PRO A 3 16.20 14.78 -10.04
C PRO A 3 15.40 14.49 -8.76
N PHE A 4 14.12 14.15 -8.92
CA PHE A 4 13.28 13.70 -7.82
C PHE A 4 13.94 12.48 -7.14
N GLU A 5 14.27 12.60 -5.85
CA GLU A 5 14.90 11.52 -5.10
C GLU A 5 13.84 10.48 -4.70
N LYS A 6 13.94 9.27 -5.26
CA LYS A 6 13.05 8.16 -4.91
C LYS A 6 13.53 7.48 -3.62
N LYS A 7 13.27 8.12 -2.48
CA LYS A 7 13.68 7.64 -1.16
C LYS A 7 12.50 7.29 -0.27
N PHE A 8 12.66 6.28 0.56
CA PHE A 8 11.66 5.86 1.56
C PHE A 8 12.33 5.16 2.74
N VAL A 9 11.58 4.98 3.83
CA VAL A 9 12.05 4.31 5.04
C VAL A 9 11.04 3.26 5.49
N LEU A 10 11.47 2.00 5.53
CA LEU A 10 10.71 0.90 6.14
C LEU A 10 11.04 0.82 7.63
N LYS A 11 10.04 0.57 8.47
CA LYS A 11 10.26 0.43 9.93
C LYS A 11 9.45 -0.74 10.48
N HIS A 12 10.10 -1.59 11.26
CA HIS A 12 9.41 -2.72 11.87
C HIS A 12 9.90 -3.05 13.28
N VAL A 13 8.99 -3.60 14.09
CA VAL A 13 9.29 -4.11 15.43
C VAL A 13 8.97 -5.60 15.45
N PHE A 14 10.01 -6.42 15.42
CA PHE A 14 9.88 -7.87 15.57
C PHE A 14 9.64 -8.18 17.05
N LYS A 15 8.59 -8.93 17.33
CA LYS A 15 8.17 -9.31 18.69
C LYS A 15 8.41 -10.80 18.92
N LYS A 16 8.32 -11.22 20.18
CA LYS A 16 8.44 -12.62 20.60
C LYS A 16 9.81 -13.21 20.23
N VAL A 17 10.87 -12.45 20.47
CA VAL A 17 12.25 -12.83 20.12
C VAL A 17 12.65 -14.16 20.79
N SER A 18 12.16 -14.40 22.00
CA SER A 18 12.33 -15.63 22.76
C SER A 18 11.70 -16.85 22.10
N GLU A 19 10.68 -16.67 21.24
CA GLU A 19 10.00 -17.72 20.49
C GLU A 19 10.59 -17.93 19.08
N MET A 20 11.57 -17.12 18.64
CA MET A 20 12.15 -17.23 17.29
C MET A 20 12.90 -18.55 17.12
N GLU A 21 12.41 -19.36 16.18
CA GLU A 21 12.98 -20.66 15.83
C GLU A 21 14.19 -20.54 14.90
N GLU A 22 15.10 -21.50 14.99
CA GLU A 22 16.27 -21.59 14.11
C GLU A 22 15.85 -21.85 12.66
N ASP A 23 16.58 -21.26 11.71
CA ASP A 23 16.39 -21.37 10.25
C ASP A 23 15.02 -20.93 9.72
N LYS A 24 14.15 -20.33 10.54
CA LYS A 24 12.86 -19.77 10.09
C LYS A 24 12.98 -18.28 9.78
N TYR A 25 12.45 -17.89 8.62
CA TYR A 25 12.25 -16.49 8.26
C TYR A 25 10.99 -15.95 8.92
N ILE A 26 11.06 -14.69 9.36
CA ILE A 26 9.95 -13.91 9.88
C ILE A 26 9.96 -12.59 9.13
N ASP A 27 8.87 -12.31 8.43
CA ASP A 27 8.72 -11.16 7.56
C ASP A 27 7.85 -10.09 8.22
N SER A 28 8.18 -8.83 7.98
CA SER A 28 7.26 -7.73 8.24
C SER A 28 6.12 -7.75 7.22
N PRO A 29 4.99 -7.07 7.49
CA PRO A 29 4.01 -6.78 6.46
C PRO A 29 4.65 -6.02 5.28
N ASP A 30 4.05 -6.17 4.10
CA ASP A 30 4.45 -5.40 2.92
C ASP A 30 4.09 -3.92 3.09
N GLU A 31 5.04 -3.03 2.83
CA GLU A 31 4.86 -1.60 2.69
C GLU A 31 5.09 -1.22 1.22
N HIS A 32 4.20 -0.41 0.65
CA HIS A 32 4.29 -0.05 -0.76
C HIS A 32 5.00 1.29 -0.91
N HIS A 33 6.03 1.31 -1.75
CA HIS A 33 6.74 2.53 -2.07
C HIS A 33 7.03 2.56 -3.55
N PHE A 34 6.54 3.62 -4.21
CA PHE A 34 6.57 3.74 -5.66
C PHE A 34 5.86 2.55 -6.32
N GLY A 35 4.66 2.19 -5.88
CA GLY A 35 3.84 1.13 -6.51
C GLY A 35 4.49 -0.24 -6.56
N LEU A 36 5.33 -0.50 -5.56
CA LEU A 36 6.17 -1.68 -5.47
C LEU A 36 6.14 -2.16 -4.01
N PRO A 37 5.92 -3.46 -3.76
CA PRO A 37 5.90 -4.01 -2.41
C PRO A 37 7.33 -4.22 -1.90
N TRP A 38 7.57 -3.78 -0.68
CA TRP A 38 8.81 -3.99 0.04
C TRP A 38 8.50 -4.51 1.43
N ASN A 39 9.34 -5.38 1.95
CA ASN A 39 9.25 -5.77 3.35
C ASN A 39 10.65 -6.04 3.93
N ILE A 40 10.67 -6.23 5.24
CA ILE A 40 11.86 -6.58 6.01
C ILE A 40 11.74 -8.03 6.44
N SER A 41 12.76 -8.83 6.17
CA SER A 41 12.83 -10.20 6.67
C SER A 41 13.97 -10.38 7.67
N THR A 42 13.77 -11.26 8.63
CA THR A 42 14.79 -11.66 9.59
C THR A 42 14.80 -13.17 9.82
N GLN A 43 15.97 -13.72 10.12
CA GLN A 43 16.15 -15.13 10.40
C GLN A 43 17.13 -15.32 11.55
N LYS A 44 16.85 -16.24 12.46
CA LYS A 44 17.85 -16.74 13.41
C LYS A 44 18.59 -17.92 12.79
N LYS A 45 19.90 -17.83 12.66
CA LYS A 45 20.72 -18.91 12.09
C LYS A 45 22.12 -18.97 12.71
N GLU A 46 22.51 -20.15 13.15
CA GLU A 46 23.80 -20.45 13.78
C GLU A 46 24.17 -19.46 14.88
N GLY A 47 23.19 -19.09 15.73
CA GLY A 47 23.41 -18.14 16.83
C GLY A 47 23.64 -16.70 16.36
N LYS A 48 23.15 -16.34 15.17
CA LYS A 48 23.22 -15.00 14.59
C LYS A 48 21.86 -14.57 14.07
N LEU A 49 21.66 -13.26 14.01
CA LEU A 49 20.50 -12.66 13.35
C LEU A 49 20.87 -12.29 11.91
N GLY A 50 20.07 -12.78 10.97
CA GLY A 50 19.99 -12.29 9.61
C GLY A 50 18.98 -11.15 9.48
N PHE A 51 19.30 -10.14 8.68
CA PHE A 51 18.42 -8.99 8.43
C PHE A 51 18.48 -8.65 6.95
N PHE A 52 17.32 -8.69 6.28
CA PHE A 52 17.19 -8.63 4.83
C PHE A 52 16.13 -7.60 4.41
N LEU A 53 16.40 -6.95 3.27
CA LEU A 53 15.42 -6.21 2.51
C LEU A 53 14.87 -7.14 1.43
N GLU A 54 13.56 -7.28 1.37
CA GLU A 54 12.90 -8.05 0.32
C GLU A 54 12.10 -7.16 -0.63
N PHE A 55 12.04 -7.65 -1.86
CA PHE A 55 11.31 -7.06 -2.95
C PHE A 55 10.69 -8.16 -3.80
N GLN A 56 9.40 -8.02 -4.11
CA GLN A 56 8.69 -8.96 -4.96
C GLN A 56 8.06 -8.25 -6.15
N LEU A 57 8.39 -8.71 -7.36
CA LEU A 57 7.70 -8.26 -8.57
C LEU A 57 7.46 -9.44 -9.51
N LYS A 58 6.21 -9.89 -9.54
CA LYS A 58 5.74 -10.96 -10.43
C LYS A 58 5.48 -10.40 -11.83
N LYS A 59 6.56 -10.06 -12.53
CA LYS A 59 6.53 -9.55 -13.91
C LYS A 59 7.40 -10.41 -14.82
N LYS A 60 6.82 -10.86 -15.94
CA LYS A 60 7.50 -11.73 -16.92
C LYS A 60 8.45 -10.94 -17.83
N GLU A 61 8.13 -9.70 -18.16
CA GLU A 61 9.02 -8.86 -18.94
C GLU A 61 10.27 -8.50 -18.14
N LYS A 62 11.36 -8.23 -18.86
CA LYS A 62 12.63 -7.85 -18.25
C LYS A 62 12.49 -6.54 -17.49
N TRP A 63 12.87 -6.54 -16.22
CA TRP A 63 12.91 -5.39 -15.35
C TRP A 63 14.16 -5.41 -14.47
N SER A 64 14.53 -4.24 -13.97
CA SER A 64 15.53 -4.12 -12.91
C SER A 64 15.36 -2.84 -12.09
N ILE A 65 15.80 -2.90 -10.83
CA ILE A 65 15.86 -1.78 -9.91
C ILE A 65 17.27 -1.73 -9.32
N GLU A 66 17.97 -0.63 -9.55
CA GLU A 66 19.22 -0.33 -8.88
C GLU A 66 18.91 0.50 -7.63
N LEU A 67 19.38 0.01 -6.49
CA LEU A 67 19.01 0.49 -5.17
C LEU A 67 20.28 0.74 -4.38
N LYS A 68 20.23 1.75 -3.51
CA LYS A 68 21.15 1.94 -2.41
C LYS A 68 20.33 1.96 -1.13
N TRP A 69 20.79 1.28 -0.08
CA TRP A 69 20.08 1.30 1.18
C TRP A 69 20.97 1.15 2.40
N GLU A 70 20.43 1.58 3.54
CA GLU A 70 21.03 1.55 4.86
C GLU A 70 20.10 0.78 5.81
N GLN A 71 20.56 -0.36 6.34
CA GLN A 71 19.86 -1.17 7.34
C GLN A 71 20.33 -0.81 8.73
N LYS A 72 19.39 -0.50 9.63
CA LYS A 72 19.65 -0.11 11.01
C LYS A 72 18.95 -1.04 11.98
N LEU A 73 19.72 -1.64 12.89
CA LEU A 73 19.22 -2.27 14.09
C LEU A 73 19.34 -1.29 15.25
N LEU A 74 18.19 -0.83 15.76
CA LEU A 74 18.15 0.21 16.78
C LEU A 74 18.50 -0.37 18.17
N SER A 75 19.17 0.41 19.01
CA SER A 75 19.48 0.08 20.40
C SER A 75 18.69 0.96 21.38
N MET A 76 18.71 0.56 22.66
CA MET A 76 18.12 1.35 23.76
C MET A 76 18.79 2.71 23.99
N THR A 77 20.07 2.84 23.63
CA THR A 77 20.87 4.04 23.90
C THR A 77 20.72 5.11 22.81
N GLY A 78 19.91 4.83 21.77
CA GLY A 78 19.78 5.67 20.58
C GLY A 78 20.88 5.44 19.55
N GLU A 79 21.82 4.53 19.82
CA GLU A 79 22.80 4.07 18.84
C GLU A 79 22.17 3.01 17.93
N ALA A 80 22.64 2.91 16.68
CA ALA A 80 22.15 1.90 15.74
C ALA A 80 23.33 1.15 15.12
N LYS A 81 23.26 -0.18 15.14
CA LYS A 81 24.15 -0.99 14.31
C LYS A 81 23.67 -0.86 12.87
N THR A 82 24.57 -0.46 11.99
CA THR A 82 24.21 -0.05 10.64
C THR A 82 25.07 -0.76 9.61
N GLU A 83 24.43 -1.22 8.54
CA GLU A 83 25.11 -1.75 7.35
C GLU A 83 24.50 -1.11 6.10
N ASN A 84 25.31 -0.97 5.05
CA ASN A 84 24.92 -0.28 3.81
C ASN A 84 25.25 -1.13 2.59
N GLU A 85 24.39 -1.07 1.58
CA GLU A 85 24.63 -1.78 0.31
C GLU A 85 24.13 -0.96 -0.88
N THR A 86 24.73 -1.21 -2.05
CA THR A 86 24.19 -0.82 -3.35
C THR A 86 24.07 -2.06 -4.23
N LYS A 87 22.86 -2.40 -4.62
CA LYS A 87 22.61 -3.60 -5.42
C LYS A 87 21.52 -3.40 -6.45
N LYS A 88 21.55 -4.25 -7.46
CA LYS A 88 20.53 -4.36 -8.49
C LYS A 88 19.64 -5.57 -8.22
N PHE A 89 18.34 -5.34 -8.10
CA PHE A 89 17.30 -6.36 -8.18
C PHE A 89 16.80 -6.47 -9.62
N GLU A 90 16.53 -7.67 -10.09
CA GLU A 90 16.05 -7.92 -11.45
C GLU A 90 15.24 -9.22 -11.50
N ASN A 91 14.73 -9.59 -12.68
CA ASN A 91 14.06 -10.89 -12.82
C ASN A 91 14.98 -12.00 -12.31
N SER A 92 14.50 -12.74 -11.31
CA SER A 92 15.14 -13.96 -10.82
C SER A 92 14.21 -15.15 -11.08
N ASP A 93 14.79 -16.33 -11.28
CA ASP A 93 14.05 -17.59 -11.22
C ASP A 93 13.60 -17.91 -9.79
N ASP A 94 14.26 -17.30 -8.78
CA ASP A 94 13.81 -17.30 -7.39
C ASP A 94 12.59 -16.38 -7.23
N ALA A 95 11.60 -16.83 -6.46
CA ALA A 95 10.31 -16.14 -6.33
C ALA A 95 10.40 -14.72 -5.72
N VAL A 96 11.50 -14.41 -5.02
CA VAL A 96 11.67 -13.19 -4.21
C VAL A 96 13.08 -12.64 -4.41
N ASN A 97 13.21 -11.34 -4.68
CA ASN A 97 14.50 -10.66 -4.56
C ASN A 97 14.73 -10.35 -3.07
N CYS A 98 15.64 -11.07 -2.44
CA CYS A 98 15.98 -10.90 -1.03
C CYS A 98 17.47 -10.65 -0.90
N TRP A 99 17.86 -9.59 -0.18
CA TRP A 99 19.25 -9.36 0.15
C TRP A 99 19.44 -8.69 1.49
N GLY A 100 20.49 -9.11 2.18
CA GLY A 100 20.88 -8.59 3.47
C GLY A 100 22.08 -9.33 4.02
N TRP A 101 22.36 -9.12 5.30
CA TRP A 101 23.42 -9.81 5.99
C TRP A 101 22.85 -10.96 6.78
N SER A 102 23.20 -12.20 6.41
CA SER A 102 22.84 -13.41 7.17
C SER A 102 23.52 -13.51 8.54
N SER A 103 24.52 -12.67 8.77
CA SER A 103 25.28 -12.56 10.02
C SER A 103 25.39 -11.10 10.46
N PHE A 104 24.25 -10.39 10.50
CA PHE A 104 24.20 -8.97 10.83
C PHE A 104 24.70 -8.70 12.27
N ILE A 105 24.29 -9.53 13.23
CA ILE A 105 24.72 -9.44 14.64
C ILE A 105 24.70 -10.82 15.30
N SER A 106 25.55 -11.01 16.31
CA SER A 106 25.48 -12.22 17.13
C SER A 106 24.21 -12.21 17.99
N TRP A 107 23.64 -13.38 18.25
CA TRP A 107 22.41 -13.49 19.04
C TRP A 107 22.61 -12.96 20.46
N ASP A 108 23.75 -13.24 21.09
CA ASP A 108 24.06 -12.76 22.44
C ASP A 108 24.12 -11.22 22.50
N GLU A 109 24.72 -10.58 21.50
CA GLU A 109 24.80 -9.12 21.42
C GLU A 109 23.43 -8.49 21.14
N LEU A 110 22.62 -9.12 20.27
CA LEU A 110 21.23 -8.74 20.03
C LEU A 110 20.42 -8.74 21.34
N ILE A 111 20.39 -9.87 22.05
CA ILE A 111 19.64 -10.03 23.30
C ILE A 111 20.11 -9.02 24.35
N LYS A 112 21.42 -8.78 24.44
CA LYS A 112 21.99 -7.92 25.48
C LYS A 112 21.70 -6.43 25.28
N ASN A 113 21.78 -5.94 24.03
CA ASN A 113 21.85 -4.50 23.76
C ASN A 113 20.67 -3.95 22.97
N HIS A 114 19.91 -4.80 22.27
CA HIS A 114 18.92 -4.38 21.28
C HIS A 114 17.50 -4.89 21.57
N VAL A 115 17.36 -5.97 22.34
CA VAL A 115 16.05 -6.54 22.68
C VAL A 115 15.50 -5.89 23.94
N VAL A 116 14.27 -5.39 23.85
CA VAL A 116 13.50 -4.79 24.94
C VAL A 116 12.10 -5.39 24.90
N ASP A 117 11.59 -5.83 26.06
CA ASP A 117 10.26 -6.44 26.17
C ASP A 117 10.01 -7.51 25.10
N ASP A 118 10.99 -8.41 24.97
CA ASP A 118 11.00 -9.52 24.01
C ASP A 118 10.82 -9.08 22.54
N SER A 119 11.30 -7.88 22.20
CA SER A 119 11.15 -7.28 20.87
C SER A 119 12.41 -6.50 20.46
N PHE A 120 12.68 -6.36 19.17
CA PHE A 120 13.72 -5.46 18.64
C PHE A 120 13.19 -4.64 17.46
N SER A 121 13.75 -3.44 17.25
CA SER A 121 13.30 -2.50 16.22
C SER A 121 14.35 -2.33 15.12
N VAL A 122 13.88 -2.26 13.88
CA VAL A 122 14.71 -2.09 12.70
C VAL A 122 14.17 -0.99 11.79
N GLU A 123 15.08 -0.36 11.04
CA GLU A 123 14.74 0.60 10.00
C GLU A 123 15.59 0.36 8.75
N VAL A 124 15.01 0.50 7.56
CA VAL A 124 15.74 0.42 6.29
C VAL A 124 15.49 1.69 5.49
N HIS A 125 16.53 2.48 5.26
CA HIS A 125 16.45 3.68 4.44
C HIS A 125 16.85 3.32 3.02
N VAL A 126 15.91 3.40 2.07
CA VAL A 126 16.11 2.97 0.68
C VAL A 126 16.12 4.19 -0.24
N GLU A 127 17.03 4.16 -1.21
CA GLU A 127 17.15 5.10 -2.32
C GLU A 127 17.13 4.31 -3.64
N ILE A 128 16.13 4.56 -4.48
CA ILE A 128 16.06 3.99 -5.81
C ILE A 128 16.88 4.85 -6.77
N LEU A 129 18.00 4.30 -7.23
CA LEU A 129 18.92 4.96 -8.15
C LEU A 129 18.42 4.88 -9.59
N LYS A 130 17.87 3.73 -9.99
CA LYS A 130 17.39 3.50 -11.37
C LYS A 130 16.32 2.42 -11.41
N MET A 131 15.31 2.61 -12.26
CA MET A 131 14.33 1.59 -12.60
C MET A 131 14.32 1.39 -14.11
N THR A 132 14.23 0.14 -14.56
CA THR A 132 14.12 -0.21 -15.99
C THR A 132 13.09 -1.32 -16.13
N GLY A 133 12.20 -1.22 -17.11
CA GLY A 133 11.16 -2.25 -17.34
C GLY A 133 10.04 -2.29 -16.31
N ILE A 134 10.04 -1.39 -15.32
CA ILE A 134 8.93 -1.16 -14.38
C ILE A 134 8.27 0.15 -14.79
N ASN A 135 7.05 0.04 -15.30
CA ASN A 135 6.30 1.19 -15.78
C ASN A 135 5.34 1.61 -14.67
N LEU A 136 5.84 2.45 -13.77
CA LEU A 136 4.96 3.33 -13.00
C LEU A 136 4.74 4.56 -13.85
N ARG A 137 3.51 5.05 -13.92
CA ARG A 137 3.26 6.26 -14.70
C ARG A 137 3.90 7.44 -13.97
N ASN A 138 4.92 8.04 -14.58
CA ASN A 138 5.58 9.20 -13.99
C ASN A 138 4.69 10.44 -14.15
N PHE A 139 4.39 11.08 -13.03
CA PHE A 139 3.75 12.40 -12.97
C PHE A 139 4.73 13.45 -12.44
N ASP A 140 6.03 13.19 -12.44
CA ASP A 140 7.04 14.15 -11.99
C ASP A 140 7.36 15.18 -13.09
N LYS A 141 8.41 15.97 -12.87
CA LYS A 141 8.83 17.01 -13.81
C LYS A 141 9.13 16.49 -15.22
N SER A 142 9.43 15.21 -15.42
CA SER A 142 9.61 14.63 -16.76
C SER A 142 8.32 14.67 -17.60
N ALA A 143 7.15 14.72 -16.96
CA ALA A 143 5.85 14.84 -17.61
C ALA A 143 5.43 16.30 -17.91
N GLU A 144 6.23 17.30 -17.49
CA GLU A 144 5.91 18.74 -17.62
C GLU A 144 5.53 19.14 -19.05
N LYS A 145 6.23 18.60 -20.06
CA LYS A 145 5.96 18.86 -21.48
C LYS A 145 4.52 18.48 -21.90
N TYR A 146 3.90 17.53 -21.20
CA TYR A 146 2.59 16.97 -21.51
C TYR A 146 1.52 17.37 -20.50
N SER A 147 1.80 18.39 -19.68
CA SER A 147 0.96 18.79 -18.55
C SER A 147 0.61 20.27 -18.63
N ASP A 148 -0.57 20.64 -18.13
CA ASP A 148 -1.09 22.02 -18.13
C ASP A 148 -1.47 22.49 -16.71
N VAL A 149 -1.24 21.64 -15.70
CA VAL A 149 -1.36 21.97 -14.27
C VAL A 149 -0.44 21.10 -13.43
N VAL A 150 -0.02 21.63 -12.28
CA VAL A 150 0.69 20.89 -11.24
C VAL A 150 -0.18 20.80 -9.99
N LEU A 151 -0.45 19.58 -9.52
CA LEU A 151 -1.09 19.33 -8.24
C LEU A 151 -0.01 19.03 -7.19
N ILE A 152 -0.12 19.64 -6.01
CA ILE A 152 0.85 19.48 -4.92
C ILE A 152 0.18 18.72 -3.78
N VAL A 153 0.71 17.57 -3.41
CA VAL A 153 0.23 16.74 -2.30
C VAL A 153 1.41 16.43 -1.39
N GLU A 154 1.32 16.80 -0.10
CA GLU A 154 2.41 16.63 0.87
C GLU A 154 3.77 17.16 0.37
N GLY A 155 3.76 18.25 -0.40
CA GLY A 155 4.95 18.84 -1.02
C GLY A 155 5.43 18.15 -2.32
N THR A 156 4.88 16.99 -2.66
CA THR A 156 5.15 16.27 -3.91
C THR A 156 4.37 16.89 -5.07
N LYS A 157 5.04 17.15 -6.20
CA LYS A 157 4.46 17.76 -7.41
C LYS A 157 4.04 16.70 -8.43
N PHE A 158 2.78 16.76 -8.85
CA PHE A 158 2.16 15.92 -9.87
C PHE A 158 1.79 16.75 -11.09
N TYR A 159 2.48 16.53 -12.19
CA TYR A 159 2.29 17.16 -13.49
C TYR A 159 1.25 16.35 -14.27
N VAL A 160 0.09 16.98 -14.53
CA VAL A 160 -1.12 16.32 -15.05
C VAL A 160 -1.85 17.21 -16.06
N LEU A 161 -2.88 16.64 -16.70
CA LEU A 161 -3.73 17.34 -17.67
C LEU A 161 -5.09 17.70 -17.05
N LYS A 162 -5.44 18.99 -17.01
CA LYS A 162 -6.69 19.54 -16.47
C LYS A 162 -7.90 18.86 -17.08
N GLN A 163 -7.99 18.89 -18.41
CA GLN A 163 -9.13 18.33 -19.13
C GLN A 163 -9.28 16.83 -18.90
N TYR A 164 -8.15 16.12 -18.80
CA TYR A 164 -8.18 14.69 -18.54
C TYR A 164 -8.72 14.40 -17.14
N LEU A 165 -8.15 15.02 -16.10
CA LEU A 165 -8.61 14.85 -14.72
C LEU A 165 -10.08 15.23 -14.55
N ALA A 166 -10.48 16.37 -15.11
CA ALA A 166 -11.87 16.81 -15.12
C ALA A 166 -12.81 15.78 -15.75
N SER A 167 -12.40 15.14 -16.86
CA SER A 167 -13.21 14.08 -17.47
C SER A 167 -13.37 12.83 -16.61
N GLN A 168 -12.46 12.59 -15.67
CA GLN A 168 -12.46 11.40 -14.80
C GLN A 168 -13.16 11.65 -13.45
N SER A 169 -13.36 12.91 -13.05
CA SER A 169 -13.78 13.30 -11.70
C SER A 169 -14.55 14.61 -11.72
N SER A 170 -15.78 14.60 -11.20
CA SER A 170 -16.62 15.81 -11.13
C SER A 170 -16.04 16.86 -10.16
N TYR A 171 -15.32 16.40 -9.13
CA TYR A 171 -14.55 17.27 -8.24
C TYR A 171 -13.46 18.02 -9.01
N PHE A 172 -12.64 17.32 -9.79
CA PHE A 172 -11.59 17.95 -10.59
C PHE A 172 -12.15 18.79 -11.74
N ASP A 173 -13.30 18.43 -12.31
CA ASP A 173 -14.02 19.28 -13.27
C ASP A 173 -14.36 20.63 -12.64
N SER A 174 -14.97 20.61 -11.46
CA SER A 174 -15.30 21.82 -10.71
C SER A 174 -14.05 22.61 -10.33
N LEU A 175 -13.01 21.95 -9.81
CA LEU A 175 -11.77 22.58 -9.34
C LEU A 175 -10.95 23.22 -10.47
N LEU A 176 -10.80 22.51 -11.59
CA LEU A 176 -9.84 22.85 -12.63
C LEU A 176 -10.46 23.60 -13.81
N LEU A 177 -11.73 23.33 -14.12
CA LEU A 177 -12.46 23.93 -15.24
C LEU A 177 -13.61 24.84 -14.79
N GLY A 178 -13.97 24.81 -13.52
CA GLY A 178 -15.00 25.68 -12.95
C GLY A 178 -14.55 27.12 -12.69
N ASN A 179 -15.41 27.88 -12.01
CA ASN A 179 -15.25 29.32 -11.78
C ASN A 179 -14.48 29.68 -10.50
N PHE A 180 -13.81 28.70 -9.87
CA PHE A 180 -13.02 28.92 -8.66
C PHE A 180 -11.69 29.63 -8.98
N GLN A 181 -11.01 30.20 -7.98
CA GLN A 181 -9.73 30.86 -8.21
C GLN A 181 -8.64 29.86 -8.59
N GLU A 182 -8.79 28.61 -8.15
CA GLU A 182 -7.94 27.46 -8.42
C GLU A 182 -7.81 27.20 -9.93
N SER A 183 -8.88 27.36 -10.71
CA SER A 183 -8.84 27.08 -12.16
C SER A 183 -7.87 28.00 -12.92
N LYS A 184 -7.56 29.17 -12.35
CA LYS A 184 -6.60 30.15 -12.89
C LYS A 184 -5.15 29.90 -12.45
N LYS A 185 -4.92 29.02 -11.47
CA LYS A 185 -3.58 28.70 -10.97
C LYS A 185 -2.90 27.65 -11.86
N SER A 186 -1.58 27.74 -11.96
CA SER A 186 -0.72 26.72 -12.59
C SER A 186 -0.29 25.63 -11.61
N GLU A 187 -0.27 25.95 -10.30
CA GLU A 187 0.00 25.01 -9.21
C GLU A 187 -1.13 25.07 -8.18
N ILE A 188 -1.65 23.91 -7.77
CA ILE A 188 -2.77 23.80 -6.81
C ILE A 188 -2.39 22.78 -5.75
N THR A 189 -2.48 23.17 -4.47
CA THR A 189 -2.22 22.28 -3.34
C THR A 189 -3.49 21.56 -2.93
N LEU A 190 -3.43 20.23 -2.82
CA LEU A 190 -4.47 19.39 -2.25
C LEU A 190 -4.04 18.99 -0.84
N SER A 191 -4.94 19.18 0.13
CA SER A 191 -4.68 18.93 1.55
C SER A 191 -5.39 17.65 2.00
N ASP A 192 -5.00 17.15 3.18
CA ASP A 192 -5.65 16.01 3.86
C ASP A 192 -5.61 14.67 3.10
N ILE A 193 -4.63 14.49 2.20
CA ILE A 193 -4.42 13.25 1.45
C ILE A 193 -2.93 12.88 1.40
N LYS A 194 -2.65 11.58 1.38
CA LYS A 194 -1.28 11.05 1.21
C LYS A 194 -0.85 11.10 -0.26
N SER A 195 0.37 11.56 -0.51
CA SER A 195 0.96 11.63 -1.84
C SER A 195 1.07 10.26 -2.52
N GLU A 196 1.37 9.22 -1.75
CA GLU A 196 1.42 7.82 -2.21
C GLU A 196 0.05 7.33 -2.71
N HIS A 197 -1.01 7.52 -1.91
CA HIS A 197 -2.37 7.15 -2.33
C HIS A 197 -2.78 7.91 -3.60
N PHE A 198 -2.39 9.19 -3.69
CA PHE A 198 -2.70 10.02 -4.85
C PHE A 198 -1.99 9.55 -6.12
N GLN A 199 -0.72 9.10 -6.02
CA GLN A 199 -0.01 8.47 -7.13
C GLN A 199 -0.78 7.26 -7.66
N HIS A 200 -1.22 6.34 -6.78
CA HIS A 200 -1.97 5.14 -7.20
C HIS A 200 -3.34 5.46 -7.80
N PHE A 201 -4.02 6.46 -7.24
CA PHE A 201 -5.27 6.98 -7.82
C PHE A 201 -5.05 7.51 -9.24
N LEU A 202 -4.00 8.33 -9.45
CA LEU A 202 -3.66 8.83 -10.78
C LEU A 202 -3.33 7.69 -11.74
N GLU A 203 -2.44 6.78 -11.37
CA GLU A 203 -2.10 5.60 -12.16
C GLU A 203 -3.36 4.85 -12.62
N LEU A 204 -4.31 4.63 -11.70
CA LEU A 204 -5.55 3.90 -11.98
C LEU A 204 -6.41 4.58 -13.05
N ILE A 205 -6.68 5.88 -12.87
CA ILE A 205 -7.54 6.63 -13.80
C ILE A 205 -6.86 6.81 -15.15
N TYR A 206 -5.53 6.84 -15.17
CA TYR A 206 -4.72 6.91 -16.37
C TYR A 206 -4.51 5.55 -17.07
N GLY A 207 -5.14 4.48 -16.55
CA GLY A 207 -5.26 3.18 -17.20
C GLY A 207 -4.31 2.10 -16.70
N GLU A 208 -3.45 2.40 -15.72
CA GLU A 208 -2.54 1.41 -15.13
C GLU A 208 -3.28 0.47 -14.17
N SER A 209 -2.66 -0.68 -13.88
CA SER A 209 -3.16 -1.67 -12.91
C SER A 209 -2.53 -1.42 -11.54
N SER A 210 -2.99 -0.40 -10.83
CA SER A 210 -2.43 0.02 -9.53
C SER A 210 -3.21 -0.47 -8.30
N ILE A 211 -4.27 -1.28 -8.48
CA ILE A 211 -5.09 -1.80 -7.37
C ILE A 211 -4.57 -3.17 -6.93
N ASP A 212 -4.26 -3.28 -5.64
CA ASP A 212 -3.99 -4.52 -4.91
C ASP A 212 -4.49 -4.41 -3.45
N GLU A 213 -4.19 -5.42 -2.63
CA GLU A 213 -4.62 -5.48 -1.22
C GLU A 213 -4.12 -4.32 -0.34
N SER A 214 -2.95 -3.78 -0.67
CA SER A 214 -2.32 -2.69 0.07
C SER A 214 -2.81 -1.32 -0.40
N THR A 215 -3.08 -1.18 -1.71
CA THR A 215 -3.40 0.13 -2.31
C THR A 215 -4.90 0.42 -2.33
N ILE A 216 -5.74 -0.62 -2.30
CA ILE A 216 -7.21 -0.50 -2.44
C ILE A 216 -7.82 0.50 -1.47
N ASP A 217 -7.43 0.49 -0.19
CA ASP A 217 -8.03 1.34 0.84
C ASP A 217 -7.73 2.82 0.61
N GLY A 218 -6.55 3.15 0.09
CA GLY A 218 -6.16 4.51 -0.30
C GLY A 218 -6.84 4.97 -1.58
N ILE A 219 -6.83 4.12 -2.61
CA ILE A 219 -7.44 4.41 -3.91
C ILE A 219 -8.94 4.63 -3.76
N ILE A 220 -9.65 3.75 -3.05
CA ILE A 220 -11.10 3.84 -2.93
C ILE A 220 -11.53 5.08 -2.16
N HIS A 221 -10.77 5.45 -1.12
CA HIS A 221 -11.01 6.66 -0.36
C HIS A 221 -10.91 7.91 -1.24
N LEU A 222 -9.84 8.02 -2.05
CA LEU A 222 -9.68 9.15 -2.98
C LEU A 222 -10.70 9.12 -4.12
N SER A 223 -11.08 7.92 -4.57
CA SER A 223 -12.09 7.76 -5.63
C SER A 223 -13.46 8.27 -5.18
N ASP A 224 -13.82 8.04 -3.92
CA ASP A 224 -15.04 8.59 -3.31
C ASP A 224 -14.90 10.10 -3.07
N MET A 225 -13.79 10.54 -2.45
CA MET A 225 -13.51 11.95 -2.15
C MET A 225 -13.54 12.85 -3.39
N TYR A 226 -13.02 12.35 -4.52
CA TYR A 226 -12.96 13.08 -5.78
C TYR A 226 -14.10 12.72 -6.76
N ASP A 227 -15.11 11.94 -6.35
CA ASP A 227 -16.22 11.49 -7.21
C ASP A 227 -15.72 10.95 -8.58
N ALA A 228 -14.76 10.04 -8.52
CA ALA A 228 -14.15 9.40 -9.68
C ALA A 228 -14.82 8.04 -9.97
N LYS A 229 -15.95 8.06 -10.67
CA LYS A 229 -16.82 6.89 -10.88
C LYS A 229 -16.13 5.69 -11.53
N LEU A 230 -15.22 5.94 -12.48
CA LEU A 230 -14.46 4.86 -13.12
C LEU A 230 -13.53 4.16 -12.10
N ALA A 231 -12.89 4.93 -11.23
CA ALA A 231 -12.00 4.39 -10.20
C ALA A 231 -12.79 3.61 -9.15
N ILE A 232 -13.95 4.10 -8.72
CA ILE A 232 -14.90 3.35 -7.85
C ILE A 232 -15.27 2.01 -8.48
N ARG A 233 -15.66 1.99 -9.75
CA ARG A 233 -16.02 0.73 -10.45
C ARG A 233 -14.87 -0.26 -10.47
N LYS A 234 -13.65 0.18 -10.79
CA LYS A 234 -12.46 -0.69 -10.78
C LYS A 234 -12.13 -1.22 -9.37
N CYS A 235 -12.34 -0.40 -8.33
CA CYS A 235 -12.20 -0.84 -6.95
C CYS A 235 -13.24 -1.91 -6.58
N GLU A 236 -14.51 -1.74 -6.98
CA GLU A 236 -15.55 -2.77 -6.80
C GLU A 236 -15.15 -4.08 -7.48
N GLU A 237 -14.73 -4.04 -8.75
CA GLU A 237 -14.31 -5.21 -9.53
C GLU A 237 -13.17 -5.95 -8.82
N PHE A 238 -12.13 -5.23 -8.38
CA PHE A 238 -11.04 -5.85 -7.61
C PHE A 238 -11.52 -6.51 -6.32
N LEU A 239 -12.35 -5.82 -5.53
CA LEU A 239 -12.88 -6.33 -4.26
C LEU A 239 -13.75 -7.58 -4.45
N MET A 240 -14.49 -7.68 -5.56
CA MET A 240 -15.32 -8.84 -5.87
C MET A 240 -14.50 -10.04 -6.36
N GLU A 241 -13.55 -9.80 -7.26
CA GLU A 241 -12.92 -10.86 -8.06
C GLU A 241 -11.54 -11.29 -7.55
N ASN A 242 -10.74 -10.37 -7.03
CA ASN A 242 -9.31 -10.59 -6.78
C ASN A 242 -8.93 -10.46 -5.31
N SER A 243 -9.71 -9.71 -4.52
CA SER A 243 -9.36 -9.43 -3.13
C SER A 243 -9.56 -10.63 -2.20
N GLU A 244 -8.59 -10.85 -1.32
CA GLU A 244 -8.59 -11.83 -0.23
C GLU A 244 -9.24 -11.30 1.06
N LYS A 245 -9.64 -10.02 1.12
CA LYS A 245 -10.29 -9.43 2.30
C LYS A 245 -11.49 -10.27 2.76
N PRO A 246 -11.68 -10.47 4.08
CA PRO A 246 -12.85 -11.15 4.60
C PRO A 246 -14.16 -10.50 4.15
N LEU A 247 -15.21 -11.31 3.98
CA LEU A 247 -16.54 -10.83 3.56
C LEU A 247 -17.07 -9.67 4.42
N LYS A 248 -16.78 -9.72 5.72
CA LYS A 248 -17.10 -8.66 6.68
C LYS A 248 -16.46 -7.32 6.31
N GLU A 249 -15.18 -7.33 5.94
CA GLU A 249 -14.46 -6.11 5.56
C GLU A 249 -14.96 -5.56 4.23
N LYS A 250 -15.23 -6.44 3.26
CA LYS A 250 -15.84 -6.05 1.98
C LYS A 250 -17.20 -5.39 2.18
N LEU A 251 -18.05 -5.89 3.09
CA LEU A 251 -19.32 -5.25 3.44
C LEU A 251 -19.13 -3.88 4.12
N LYS A 252 -18.13 -3.74 5.00
CA LYS A 252 -17.79 -2.46 5.63
C LYS A 252 -17.38 -1.42 4.58
N LEU A 253 -16.50 -1.80 3.65
CA LEU A 253 -16.08 -0.94 2.53
C LEU A 253 -17.28 -0.59 1.64
N ALA A 254 -18.12 -1.57 1.32
CA ALA A 254 -19.29 -1.37 0.48
C ALA A 254 -20.29 -0.40 1.08
N SER A 255 -20.49 -0.46 2.39
CA SER A 255 -21.30 0.50 3.12
C SER A 255 -20.64 1.89 3.15
N LYS A 256 -19.39 1.97 3.59
CA LYS A 256 -18.66 3.23 3.80
C LYS A 256 -18.60 4.09 2.53
N TYR A 257 -18.36 3.47 1.37
CA TYR A 257 -18.20 4.15 0.09
C TYR A 257 -19.39 3.93 -0.86
N ASN A 258 -20.53 3.44 -0.35
CA ASN A 258 -21.77 3.22 -1.12
C ASN A 258 -21.57 2.38 -2.40
N LEU A 259 -20.79 1.29 -2.30
CA LEU A 259 -20.44 0.37 -3.39
C LEU A 259 -21.56 -0.66 -3.59
N LYS A 260 -22.52 -0.33 -4.46
CA LYS A 260 -23.73 -1.13 -4.63
C LYS A 260 -23.45 -2.52 -5.20
N GLN A 261 -22.51 -2.65 -6.14
CA GLN A 261 -22.21 -3.95 -6.75
C GLN A 261 -21.52 -4.86 -5.74
N LEU A 262 -20.53 -4.32 -5.02
CA LEU A 262 -19.86 -5.07 -3.96
C LEU A 262 -20.82 -5.48 -2.84
N LYS A 263 -21.72 -4.58 -2.42
CA LYS A 263 -22.75 -4.87 -1.41
C LYS A 263 -23.63 -6.06 -1.85
N ASN A 264 -24.13 -6.04 -3.08
CA ASN A 264 -24.98 -7.09 -3.61
C ASN A 264 -24.23 -8.42 -3.76
N ASP A 265 -23.00 -8.40 -4.28
CA ASP A 265 -22.13 -9.58 -4.36
C ASP A 265 -21.92 -10.20 -2.97
N CYS A 266 -21.55 -9.38 -1.99
CA CYS A 266 -21.35 -9.85 -0.62
C CYS A 266 -22.62 -10.47 -0.02
N LEU A 267 -23.77 -9.81 -0.16
CA LEU A 267 -25.06 -10.32 0.35
C LEU A 267 -25.48 -11.62 -0.34
N SER A 268 -25.15 -11.80 -1.63
CA SER A 268 -25.45 -13.04 -2.36
C SER A 268 -24.67 -14.24 -1.84
N LYS A 269 -23.44 -14.01 -1.34
CA LYS A 269 -22.56 -15.02 -0.75
C LYS A 269 -22.99 -15.44 0.67
N ILE A 270 -23.85 -14.65 1.32
CA ILE A 270 -24.42 -14.97 2.63
C ILE A 270 -25.66 -15.84 2.44
N SER A 271 -25.50 -17.13 2.75
CA SER A 271 -26.52 -18.16 2.52
C SER A 271 -26.87 -18.98 3.77
N SER A 272 -26.03 -18.93 4.81
CA SER A 272 -26.22 -19.70 6.04
C SER A 272 -26.21 -18.81 7.30
N SER A 273 -26.74 -19.36 8.40
CA SER A 273 -26.67 -18.72 9.71
C SER A 273 -25.22 -18.56 10.21
N SER A 274 -24.31 -19.44 9.78
CA SER A 274 -22.87 -19.32 10.04
C SER A 274 -22.26 -18.10 9.33
N ASP A 275 -22.64 -17.86 8.08
CA ASP A 275 -22.18 -16.68 7.32
C ASP A 275 -22.68 -15.39 7.95
N ILE A 276 -23.95 -15.37 8.38
CA ILE A 276 -24.53 -14.22 9.08
C ILE A 276 -23.71 -13.92 10.36
N ARG A 277 -23.36 -14.95 11.14
CA ARG A 277 -22.53 -14.78 12.34
C ARG A 277 -21.11 -14.32 12.04
N SER A 278 -20.53 -14.71 10.90
CA SER A 278 -19.16 -14.31 10.53
C SER A 278 -19.07 -12.83 10.12
N VAL A 279 -20.15 -12.26 9.58
CA VAL A 279 -20.20 -10.85 9.18
C VAL A 279 -20.75 -9.92 10.25
N LEU A 280 -21.64 -10.39 11.11
CA LEU A 280 -22.13 -9.63 12.25
C LEU A 280 -20.97 -9.38 13.22
N SER A 281 -20.48 -8.14 13.31
CA SER A 281 -19.68 -7.74 14.46
C SER A 281 -20.55 -7.88 15.71
N TYR A 282 -19.98 -8.41 16.80
CA TYR A 282 -20.61 -8.32 18.12
C TYR A 282 -20.85 -6.85 18.53
N ASP A 283 -20.20 -5.90 17.86
CA ASP A 283 -20.51 -4.48 17.90
C ASP A 283 -21.38 -4.07 16.70
N SER A 284 -22.69 -4.00 16.92
CA SER A 284 -23.68 -3.61 15.89
C SER A 284 -23.60 -2.13 15.48
N SER A 285 -22.83 -1.30 16.18
CA SER A 285 -22.72 0.14 15.90
C SER A 285 -21.92 0.48 14.65
N GLU A 286 -21.09 -0.46 14.18
CA GLU A 286 -20.22 -0.30 13.00
C GLU A 286 -20.87 -0.76 11.68
N MET A 287 -22.10 -1.28 11.72
CA MET A 287 -22.78 -1.82 10.53
C MET A 287 -23.85 -0.87 10.01
N ASP A 288 -23.90 -0.71 8.69
CA ASP A 288 -24.99 0.02 8.02
C ASP A 288 -26.35 -0.63 8.34
N PRO A 289 -27.32 0.13 8.88
CA PRO A 289 -28.65 -0.38 9.20
C PRO A 289 -29.34 -1.11 8.05
N ALA A 290 -29.10 -0.69 6.79
CA ALA A 290 -29.62 -1.39 5.62
C ALA A 290 -28.98 -2.77 5.44
N VAL A 291 -27.68 -2.92 5.72
CA VAL A 291 -27.03 -4.24 5.73
C VAL A 291 -27.60 -5.11 6.85
N VAL A 292 -27.78 -4.56 8.06
CA VAL A 292 -28.37 -5.29 9.20
C VAL A 292 -29.78 -5.78 8.87
N PHE A 293 -30.60 -4.92 8.27
CA PHE A 293 -31.96 -5.28 7.87
C PHE A 293 -31.99 -6.43 6.84
N GLU A 294 -31.14 -6.38 5.81
CA GLU A 294 -31.02 -7.46 4.81
C GLU A 294 -30.55 -8.79 5.44
N LEU A 295 -29.60 -8.73 6.38
CA LEU A 295 -29.15 -9.92 7.12
C LEU A 295 -30.25 -10.51 8.00
N LEU A 296 -31.05 -9.66 8.65
CA LEU A 296 -32.20 -10.10 9.44
C LEU A 296 -33.23 -10.81 8.57
N GLN A 297 -33.58 -10.24 7.41
CA GLN A 297 -34.49 -10.90 6.47
C GLN A 297 -33.96 -12.28 6.08
N LYS A 298 -32.70 -12.38 5.65
CA LYS A 298 -32.06 -13.67 5.32
C LYS A 298 -32.12 -14.67 6.48
N SER A 299 -31.88 -14.22 7.72
CA SER A 299 -31.95 -15.10 8.91
C SER A 299 -33.33 -15.69 9.15
N THR A 300 -34.41 -14.97 8.79
CA THR A 300 -35.79 -15.43 8.95
C THR A 300 -36.22 -16.41 7.86
N PHE A 301 -35.61 -16.36 6.67
CA PHE A 301 -35.92 -17.25 5.55
C PHE A 301 -35.08 -18.53 5.50
N SER A 302 -33.88 -18.56 6.09
CA SER A 302 -33.01 -19.75 6.14
C SER A 302 -33.44 -20.83 7.15
N ASN A 303 -34.57 -20.68 7.83
CA ASN A 303 -35.09 -21.60 8.86
C ASN A 303 -36.19 -22.57 8.35
N ASN A 304 -36.31 -22.77 7.03
CA ASN A 304 -37.17 -23.79 6.41
C ASN A 304 -36.38 -24.79 5.59
#